data_AF-A0A1J5P8P6-F1
#
_entry.id   AF-A0A1J5P8P6-F1
#
_cell.length_a   1.000
_cell.length_b   1.000
_cell.length_c   1.000
_cell.angle_alpha   90.00
_cell.angle_beta   90.00
_cell.angle_gamma   90.00
#
_symmetry.space_group_name_H-M   'P 1'
#
loop_
_entity.id
_entity.type
_entity.pdbx_description
1 polymer ?
#
loop_
_entity_poly.entity_id
_entity_poly.type
_entity_poly.pdbx_seq_one_letter_code
_entity_poly.pdbx_strand_id
1 'polypeptide(L)' 'MCIPPVNDAPAPHFALTAKIAARNGLKNLSMGMSADFAIAIALGATHVRIGSAIFGKR' A
#
# COMPACT_ATOMS: atom_id res chain seq x y z
N MET A 1 7.47 2.21 3.40
CA MET A 1 6.03 2.22 3.66
C MET A 1 5.40 3.31 2.80
N CYS A 2 4.17 3.15 2.33
CA CYS A 2 3.42 4.21 1.65
C CYS A 2 1.96 4.26 2.13
N ILE A 3 1.45 5.49 2.25
CA ILE A 3 0.03 5.84 2.39
C ILE A 3 -0.24 6.94 1.33
N PRO A 4 -1.04 6.65 0.30
CA PRO A 4 -1.42 7.65 -0.71
C PRO A 4 -2.24 8.79 -0.12
N PRO A 5 -2.24 9.98 -0.72
CA PRO A 5 -3.21 11.03 -0.42
C PRO A 5 -4.64 10.50 -0.60
N VAL A 6 -5.55 10.90 0.30
CA VAL A 6 -6.93 10.33 0.38
C VAL A 6 -7.72 10.48 -0.92
N ASN A 7 -7.48 11.56 -1.67
CA ASN A 7 -8.24 11.90 -2.87
C ASN A 7 -7.52 11.54 -4.18
N ASP A 8 -6.37 10.88 -4.10
CA ASP A 8 -5.57 10.50 -5.27
C ASP A 8 -5.72 9.00 -5.55
N ALA A 9 -5.51 8.62 -6.82
CA ALA A 9 -5.45 7.21 -7.18
C ALA A 9 -4.23 6.56 -6.46
N PRO A 10 -4.40 5.42 -5.75
CA PRO A 10 -3.33 4.86 -4.93
C PRO A 10 -2.23 4.16 -5.76
N ALA A 11 -2.57 3.68 -6.98
CA ALA A 11 -1.70 2.85 -7.79
C ALA A 11 -0.35 3.51 -8.17
N PRO A 12 -0.28 4.79 -8.63
CA PRO A 12 0.98 5.45 -8.93
C PRO A 12 1.92 5.55 -7.71
N HIS A 13 1.36 5.79 -6.53
CA HIS A 13 2.14 5.89 -5.29
C HIS A 13 2.73 4.53 -4.87
N PHE A 14 1.95 3.46 -5.00
CA PHE A 14 2.43 2.10 -4.75
C PHE A 14 3.50 1.68 -5.75
N ALA A 15 3.30 1.96 -7.05
CA ALA A 15 4.30 1.67 -8.08
C ALA A 15 5.62 2.43 -7.85
N LEU A 16 5.55 3.71 -7.49
CA LEU A 16 6.74 4.51 -7.15
C LEU A 16 7.46 3.94 -5.92
N THR A 17 6.70 3.54 -4.89
CA THR A 17 7.25 2.94 -3.68
C THR A 17 7.96 1.62 -3.98
N ALA A 18 7.36 0.75 -4.80
CA ALA A 18 7.97 -0.49 -5.25
C ALA A 18 9.27 -0.24 -6.02
N LYS A 19 9.28 0.75 -6.93
CA LYS A 19 10.48 1.16 -7.67
C LYS A 19 11.60 1.64 -6.73
N ILE A 20 11.27 2.44 -5.72
CA ILE A 20 12.23 2.92 -4.73
C ILE A 20 12.75 1.75 -3.88
N ALA A 21 11.89 0.83 -3.45
CA ALA A 21 12.31 -0.34 -2.67
C ALA A 21 13.28 -1.22 -3.47
N ALA A 22 12.94 -1.52 -4.72
CA ALA A 22 13.79 -2.28 -5.63
C ALA A 22 15.16 -1.62 -5.83
N ARG A 23 15.20 -0.30 -6.04
CA ARG A 23 16.45 0.48 -6.15
C ARG A 23 17.36 0.32 -4.93
N ASN A 24 16.78 0.16 -3.74
CA ASN A 24 17.52 0.07 -2.48
C ASN A 24 17.67 -1.36 -1.97
N GLY A 25 17.34 -2.39 -2.76
CA GLY A 25 17.45 -3.80 -2.34
C GLY A 25 16.49 -4.19 -1.22
N LEU A 26 15.43 -3.40 -0.99
CA LEU A 26 14.43 -3.67 0.04
C LEU A 26 13.38 -4.65 -0.49
N LYS A 27 13.21 -5.77 0.21
CA LYS A 27 12.25 -6.82 -0.18
C LYS A 27 10.84 -6.57 0.34
N ASN A 28 10.70 -5.78 1.41
CA ASN A 28 9.43 -5.60 2.11
C ASN A 28 8.72 -4.32 1.67
N LEU A 29 7.45 -4.47 1.32
CA LEU A 29 6.57 -3.39 0.89
C LEU A 29 5.35 -3.31 1.80
N SER A 30 5.38 -2.38 2.75
CA SER A 30 4.23 -2.06 3.60
C SER A 30 3.39 -0.95 2.96
N MET A 31 2.32 -1.32 2.28
CA MET A 31 1.42 -0.41 1.56
C MET A 31 0.05 -1.06 1.39
N GLY A 32 -1.00 -0.25 1.30
CA GLY A 32 -2.39 -0.72 1.35
C GLY A 32 -3.01 -0.62 2.74
N MET A 33 -4.19 -0.01 2.79
CA MET A 33 -5.08 0.19 3.91
C MET A 33 -6.45 -0.45 3.61
N SER A 34 -7.42 -0.35 4.53
CA SER A 34 -8.75 -0.99 4.39
C SER A 34 -9.46 -0.76 3.04
N ALA A 35 -9.23 0.38 2.37
CA ALA A 35 -9.95 0.76 1.14
C ALA A 35 -9.21 0.40 -0.16
N ASP A 36 -7.90 0.11 -0.09
CA ASP A 36 -7.05 0.01 -1.29
C ASP A 36 -6.03 -1.16 -1.24
N PHE A 37 -6.15 -2.04 -0.23
CA PHE A 37 -5.23 -3.18 -0.06
C PHE A 37 -5.18 -4.13 -1.26
N ALA A 38 -6.29 -4.30 -1.99
CA ALA A 38 -6.32 -5.16 -3.19
C ALA A 38 -5.40 -4.62 -4.31
N ILE A 39 -5.41 -3.29 -4.52
CA ILE A 39 -4.52 -2.62 -5.48
C ILE A 39 -3.06 -2.71 -4.99
N ALA A 40 -2.84 -2.53 -3.68
CA ALA A 40 -1.51 -2.66 -3.09
C ALA A 40 -0.93 -4.07 -3.31
N ILE A 41 -1.72 -5.13 -3.11
CA ILE A 41 -1.32 -6.52 -3.36
C ILE A 41 -0.95 -6.73 -4.83
N ALA A 42 -1.78 -6.25 -5.76
CA ALA A 42 -1.49 -6.34 -7.19
C ALA A 42 -0.17 -5.64 -7.59
N LEU A 43 0.26 -4.64 -6.80
CA LEU A 43 1.51 -3.91 -6.99
C LEU A 43 2.66 -4.40 -6.09
N GLY A 44 2.52 -5.58 -5.48
CA GLY A 44 3.61 -6.27 -4.77
C GLY A 44 3.72 -5.95 -3.28
N ALA A 45 2.66 -5.46 -2.63
CA ALA A 45 2.66 -5.30 -1.18
C ALA A 45 2.95 -6.64 -0.48
N THR A 46 3.90 -6.64 0.46
CA THR A 46 4.17 -7.79 1.33
C THR A 46 3.47 -7.67 2.67
N HIS A 47 3.04 -6.45 3.04
CA HIS A 47 2.29 -6.17 4.25
C HIS A 47 1.19 -5.14 3.95
N VAL A 48 -0.05 -5.47 4.32
CA VAL A 48 -1.21 -4.57 4.26
C VAL A 48 -1.68 -4.24 5.68
N ARG A 49 -2.31 -3.08 5.87
CA ARG A 49 -2.74 -2.59 7.20
C ARG A 49 -4.26 -2.42 7.22
N ILE A 50 -4.97 -3.39 7.75
CA ILE A 50 -6.44 -3.43 7.71
C ILE A 50 -7.01 -3.06 9.08
N GLY A 51 -7.81 -2.00 9.14
CA GLY A 51 -8.47 -1.54 10.36
C GLY A 51 -9.98 -1.63 10.22
N SER A 52 -10.59 -0.60 9.64
CA SER A 52 -12.05 -0.47 9.52
C SER A 52 -12.76 -1.62 8.81
N ALA A 53 -12.12 -2.32 7.89
CA ALA A 53 -12.72 -3.49 7.24
C ALA A 53 -12.80 -4.72 8.16
N ILE A 54 -12.00 -4.79 9.22
CA ILE A 54 -12.05 -5.85 10.25
C ILE A 54 -12.91 -5.40 11.44
N PHE A 55 -12.66 -4.19 11.95
CA PHE A 55 -13.21 -3.73 13.23
C PHE A 55 -14.41 -2.79 13.11
N GLY A 56 -14.77 -2.34 11.90
CA GLY A 56 -15.83 -1.35 11.70
C GLY A 56 -15.35 0.11 11.81
N LYS A 57 -16.28 1.06 11.81
CA LYS A 57 -15.97 2.49 11.96
C LYS A 57 -15.38 2.75 13.34
N ARG A 58 -14.45 3.70 13.41
CA ARG A 58 -13.95 4.25 14.68
C ARG A 58 -14.99 5.11 15.35
#